data_AF-A0A2N2INI8-F1
#
_entry.id   AF-A0A2N2INI8-F1
#
_cell.length_a   1.000
_cell.length_b   1.000
_cell.length_c   1.000
_cell.angle_alpha   90.00
_cell.angle_beta   90.00
_cell.angle_gamma   90.00
#
_symmetry.space_group_name_H-M   'P 1'
#
loop_
_entity.id
_entity.type
_entity.pdbx_description
1 polymer ?
#
loop_
_entity_poly.entity_id
_entity_poly.type
_entity_poly.pdbx_seq_one_letter_code
_entity_poly.pdbx_strand_id
1 'polypeptide(L)'
;MTDRWVFHGGRLLRHEMIVSDVQTNTRTFKYDDRGRLVSDTVCMASTGGEPSWYPPWRAPMVRYESPTTIVTRAERTYAPGSDVPVFGHMAWTTAFEGKVVSQDMKLCYRFDDAGRRLARYQVYRMSDRPRALDTEVRTYVYKNAQLQRTTYSTLNLDLQPEPPGRGKAPKYSVRFRNAWHADFSYDEFGRLIGIDSAGSKVALEYGTHGRLTRYGSLTLEWDSGDRLSAMKQGGPTFDRQYLYDDDGRFLGADFADGSGYRMLYSPGCAEGLSNAAFEPNIDNFLYYEGKDTL
;
A
#
# COMPACT_ATOMS: atom_id res chain seq x y z
N MET A 1 14.73 -3.77 -18.30
CA MET A 1 14.69 -3.56 -16.84
C MET A 1 15.87 -4.26 -16.21
N THR A 2 16.67 -3.54 -15.44
CA THR A 2 17.88 -4.07 -14.77
C THR A 2 17.85 -3.66 -13.31
N ASP A 3 18.06 -4.61 -12.40
CA ASP A 3 18.14 -4.33 -10.96
C ASP A 3 19.56 -4.48 -10.42
N ARG A 4 19.92 -3.63 -9.46
CA ARG A 4 21.16 -3.69 -8.69
C ARG A 4 20.85 -3.63 -7.20
N TRP A 5 21.39 -4.58 -6.45
CA TRP A 5 21.10 -4.75 -5.03
C TRP A 5 22.41 -4.66 -4.26
N VAL A 6 22.46 -3.83 -3.22
CA VAL A 6 23.64 -3.64 -2.37
C VAL A 6 23.30 -4.08 -0.95
N PHE A 7 24.02 -5.09 -0.47
CA PHE A 7 23.86 -5.64 0.86
C PHE A 7 25.08 -5.36 1.74
N HIS A 8 24.86 -5.23 3.05
CA HIS A 8 25.92 -5.24 4.07
C HIS A 8 25.43 -5.98 5.30
N GLY A 9 26.19 -6.98 5.77
CA GLY A 9 25.79 -7.81 6.92
C GLY A 9 24.41 -8.47 6.73
N GLY A 10 24.09 -8.92 5.51
CA GLY A 10 22.80 -9.54 5.16
C GLY A 10 21.63 -8.56 5.01
N ARG A 11 21.83 -7.25 5.21
CA ARG A 11 20.78 -6.23 5.10
C ARG A 11 20.84 -5.50 3.77
N LEU A 12 19.70 -5.29 3.12
CA LEU A 12 19.60 -4.50 1.89
C LEU A 12 19.77 -3.01 2.21
N LEU A 13 20.86 -2.40 1.75
CA LEU A 13 21.15 -0.97 1.95
C LEU A 13 20.71 -0.10 0.78
N ARG A 14 20.77 -0.63 -0.45
CA ARG A 14 20.36 0.08 -1.66
C ARG A 14 19.81 -0.88 -2.70
N HIS A 15 18.75 -0.46 -3.38
CA HIS A 15 18.22 -1.10 -4.57
C HIS A 15 18.09 -0.06 -5.66
N GLU A 16 18.68 -0.32 -6.82
CA GLU A 16 18.57 0.52 -8.01
C GLU A 16 17.90 -0.27 -9.11
N MET A 17 16.78 0.24 -9.60
CA MET A 17 15.99 -0.31 -10.70
C MET A 17 16.10 0.64 -11.89
N ILE A 18 16.71 0.15 -12.96
CA ILE A 18 16.77 0.82 -14.26
C ILE A 18 15.56 0.31 -15.03
N VAL A 19 14.51 1.14 -15.08
CA VAL A 19 13.25 0.80 -15.76
C VAL A 19 13.46 0.86 -17.27
N SER A 20 14.08 1.96 -17.72
CA SER A 20 14.48 2.23 -19.11
C SER A 20 15.78 3.05 -19.14
N ASP A 21 16.25 3.40 -20.33
CA ASP A 21 17.33 4.35 -20.57
C ASP A 21 17.04 5.76 -20.02
N VAL A 22 15.77 6.14 -19.96
CA VAL A 22 15.31 7.46 -19.49
C VAL A 22 14.74 7.45 -18.08
N GLN A 23 14.54 6.27 -17.45
CA GLN A 23 13.91 6.17 -16.13
C GLN A 23 14.69 5.26 -15.18
N THR A 24 15.02 5.80 -14.01
CA THR A 24 15.67 5.08 -12.92
C THR A 24 14.95 5.29 -11.60
N ASN A 25 14.98 4.27 -10.76
CA ASN A 25 14.48 4.32 -9.39
C ASN A 25 15.60 3.83 -8.46
N THR A 26 16.00 4.67 -7.51
CA THR A 26 16.96 4.31 -6.47
C THR A 26 16.29 4.34 -5.11
N ARG A 27 16.33 3.23 -4.41
CA ARG A 27 15.87 3.09 -3.04
C ARG A 27 17.05 2.89 -2.10
N THR A 28 17.06 3.58 -0.98
CA THR A 28 18.11 3.47 0.05
C THR A 28 17.48 3.27 1.42
N PHE A 29 18.10 2.41 2.21
CA PHE A 29 17.56 1.94 3.48
C PHE A 29 18.55 2.21 4.61
N LYS A 30 18.04 2.63 5.77
CA LYS A 30 18.81 2.71 7.01
C LYS A 30 18.13 1.91 8.10
N TYR A 31 18.93 1.21 8.89
CA TYR A 31 18.46 0.37 9.99
C TYR A 31 19.05 0.85 11.31
N ASP A 32 18.34 0.61 12.41
CA ASP A 32 18.91 0.78 13.75
C ASP A 32 19.76 -0.43 14.17
N ASP A 33 20.31 -0.37 15.40
CA ASP A 33 21.17 -1.42 15.96
C ASP A 33 20.45 -2.77 16.11
N ARG A 34 19.11 -2.74 16.21
CA ARG A 34 18.27 -3.94 16.26
C ARG A 34 17.91 -4.48 14.88
N GLY A 35 18.36 -3.82 13.81
CA GLY A 35 18.09 -4.20 12.43
C GLY A 35 16.73 -3.78 11.90
N ARG A 36 16.07 -2.82 12.55
CA ARG A 36 14.75 -2.32 12.13
C ARG A 36 14.90 -1.15 11.18
N LEU A 37 14.09 -1.11 10.14
CA LEU A 37 14.14 -0.05 9.12
C LEU A 37 13.67 1.30 9.71
N VAL A 38 14.59 2.25 9.86
CA VAL A 38 14.33 3.60 10.40
C VAL A 38 14.20 4.67 9.33
N SER A 39 14.78 4.45 8.14
CA SER A 39 14.66 5.38 7.02
C SER A 39 14.66 4.64 5.69
N ASP A 40 13.80 5.09 4.78
CA ASP A 40 13.67 4.63 3.41
C ASP A 40 13.56 5.84 2.49
N THR A 41 14.49 5.99 1.57
CA THR A 41 14.46 7.07 0.58
C THR A 41 14.38 6.47 -0.81
N VAL A 42 13.33 6.84 -1.54
CA VAL A 42 13.06 6.47 -2.92
C VAL A 42 13.26 7.70 -3.80
N CYS A 43 14.20 7.63 -4.73
CA CYS A 43 14.45 8.65 -5.74
C CYS A 43 14.11 8.06 -7.10
N MET A 44 13.05 8.57 -7.72
CA MET A 44 12.72 8.27 -9.10
C MET A 44 13.09 9.46 -9.98
N ALA A 45 13.85 9.21 -11.02
CA ALA A 45 14.22 10.20 -12.02
C ALA A 45 13.77 9.73 -13.40
N SER A 46 13.16 10.64 -14.15
CA SER A 46 12.84 10.50 -15.56
C SER A 46 13.40 11.71 -16.31
N THR A 47 14.13 11.51 -17.40
CA THR A 47 14.65 12.60 -18.23
C THR A 47 13.61 13.15 -19.22
N GLY A 48 12.39 12.59 -19.25
CA GLY A 48 11.45 12.80 -20.35
C GLY A 48 11.96 12.17 -21.67
N GLY A 49 11.12 12.13 -22.69
CA GLY A 49 11.48 11.61 -24.03
C GLY A 49 10.51 10.56 -24.58
N GLU A 50 10.74 10.17 -25.83
CA GLU A 50 9.99 9.09 -26.49
C GLU A 50 10.23 7.76 -25.76
N PRO A 51 9.17 6.98 -25.48
CA PRO A 51 9.32 5.71 -24.78
C PRO A 51 10.22 4.76 -25.56
N SER A 52 11.22 4.20 -24.88
CA SER A 52 11.91 3.02 -25.38
C SER A 52 11.09 1.79 -24.98
N TRP A 53 10.66 1.04 -25.99
CA TRP A 53 9.79 -0.11 -25.80
C TRP A 53 10.63 -1.34 -25.45
N TYR A 54 10.56 -1.80 -24.20
CA TYR A 54 11.25 -3.04 -23.83
C TYR A 54 10.52 -3.85 -22.76
N PRO A 55 9.84 -4.95 -23.11
CA PRO A 55 9.68 -5.49 -24.48
C PRO A 55 8.66 -4.70 -25.33
N PRO A 56 8.74 -4.75 -26.68
CA PRO A 56 7.97 -3.91 -27.60
C PRO A 56 6.46 -4.12 -27.59
N TRP A 57 5.96 -5.21 -27.01
CA TRP A 57 4.53 -5.54 -26.96
C TRP A 57 3.79 -4.97 -25.74
N ARG A 58 4.47 -4.29 -24.82
CA ARG A 58 3.87 -3.76 -23.57
C ARG A 58 3.70 -2.25 -23.64
N ALA A 59 2.49 -1.77 -23.36
CA ALA A 59 2.25 -0.34 -23.16
C ALA A 59 3.08 0.16 -21.94
N PRO A 60 3.69 1.36 -22.01
CA PRO A 60 4.45 1.90 -20.89
C PRO A 60 3.54 2.06 -19.67
N MET A 61 4.02 1.60 -18.50
CA MET A 61 3.23 1.65 -17.27
C MET A 61 2.99 3.07 -16.75
N VAL A 62 3.86 4.04 -17.11
CA VAL A 62 3.71 5.47 -16.77
C VAL A 62 4.40 6.33 -17.85
N ARG A 63 3.73 7.39 -18.31
CA ARG A 63 4.26 8.37 -19.27
C ARG A 63 4.53 9.70 -18.57
N TYR A 64 5.75 10.23 -18.69
CA TYR A 64 6.09 11.60 -18.28
C TYR A 64 6.51 12.38 -19.53
N GLU A 65 5.76 13.41 -19.90
CA GLU A 65 6.03 14.23 -21.08
C GLU A 65 7.22 15.18 -20.90
N SER A 66 7.66 15.38 -19.65
CA SER A 66 8.77 16.26 -19.28
C SER A 66 9.69 15.62 -18.24
N PRO A 67 10.95 16.10 -18.12
CA PRO A 67 11.85 15.67 -17.07
C PRO A 67 11.17 15.79 -15.70
N THR A 68 11.13 14.67 -14.98
CA THR A 68 10.43 14.58 -13.69
C THR A 68 11.35 13.92 -12.68
N THR A 69 11.52 14.56 -11.53
CA THR A 69 12.21 13.94 -10.38
C THR A 69 11.25 13.86 -9.22
N ILE A 70 11.04 12.65 -8.70
CA ILE A 70 10.24 12.39 -7.51
C ILE A 70 11.19 11.85 -6.44
N VAL A 71 11.30 12.56 -5.33
CA VAL A 71 12.03 12.10 -4.16
C VAL A 71 11.03 11.89 -3.05
N THR A 72 10.87 10.66 -2.59
CA THR A 72 10.10 10.30 -1.40
C THR A 72 11.05 9.87 -0.30
N ARG A 73 10.93 10.49 0.87
CA ARG A 73 11.68 10.15 2.08
C ARG A 73 10.68 9.72 3.13
N ALA A 74 10.86 8.53 3.68
CA ALA A 74 10.09 8.04 4.81
C ALA A 74 11.04 7.77 5.98
N GLU A 75 10.74 8.35 7.13
CA GLU A 75 11.44 8.18 8.39
C GLU A 75 10.48 7.58 9.42
N ARG A 76 11.00 6.70 10.28
CA ARG A 76 10.22 6.01 11.31
C ARG A 76 10.95 6.06 12.63
N THR A 77 10.22 6.39 13.68
CA THR A 77 10.67 6.32 15.07
C THR A 77 9.87 5.25 15.80
N TYR A 78 10.56 4.37 16.51
CA TYR A 78 9.97 3.25 17.24
C TYR A 78 9.89 3.55 18.74
N ALA A 79 8.89 2.99 19.42
CA ALA A 79 8.84 3.04 20.87
C ALA A 79 10.02 2.26 21.49
N PRO A 80 10.56 2.68 22.64
CA PRO A 80 11.53 1.89 23.39
C PRO A 80 11.01 0.47 23.64
N GLY A 81 11.79 -0.55 23.26
CA GLY A 81 11.40 -1.95 23.48
C GLY A 81 10.31 -2.49 22.55
N SER A 82 9.80 -1.70 21.60
CA SER A 82 8.72 -2.11 20.70
C SER A 82 9.15 -2.03 19.23
N ASP A 83 8.69 -2.98 18.42
CA ASP A 83 8.90 -2.99 16.96
C ASP A 83 7.81 -2.25 16.20
N VAL A 84 6.95 -1.54 16.93
CA VAL A 84 5.89 -0.74 16.37
C VAL A 84 6.33 0.72 16.25
N PRO A 85 6.23 1.35 15.06
CA PRO A 85 6.54 2.76 14.90
C PRO A 85 5.51 3.60 15.66
N VAL A 86 5.98 4.55 16.46
CA VAL A 86 5.16 5.53 17.18
C VAL A 86 5.02 6.85 16.44
N PHE A 87 6.02 7.16 15.60
CA PHE A 87 6.02 8.31 14.73
C PHE A 87 6.55 7.91 13.36
N GLY A 88 5.90 8.40 12.32
CA GLY A 88 6.39 8.35 10.95
C GLY A 88 6.43 9.75 10.38
N HIS A 89 7.44 10.03 9.59
CA HIS A 89 7.51 11.24 8.79
C HIS A 89 7.69 10.81 7.33
N MET A 90 6.89 11.37 6.44
CA MET A 90 7.04 11.12 5.02
C MET A 90 7.02 12.46 4.31
N ALA A 91 8.10 12.77 3.62
CA ALA A 91 8.16 13.94 2.75
C ALA A 91 8.31 13.44 1.32
N TRP A 92 7.52 13.99 0.40
CA TRP A 92 7.81 13.82 -1.02
C TRP A 92 7.91 15.15 -1.73
N THR A 93 8.85 15.23 -2.65
CA THR A 93 9.06 16.38 -3.51
C THR A 93 9.02 15.90 -4.94
N THR A 94 8.14 16.51 -5.72
CA THR A 94 8.08 16.30 -7.17
C THR A 94 8.48 17.59 -7.87
N ALA A 95 9.52 17.49 -8.70
CA ALA A 95 9.95 18.55 -9.59
C ALA A 95 9.55 18.20 -11.03
N PHE A 96 8.87 19.15 -11.67
CA PHE A 96 8.54 19.19 -13.10
C PHE A 96 9.14 20.47 -13.69
N GLU A 97 9.13 20.59 -15.02
CA GLU A 97 9.60 21.79 -15.71
C GLU A 97 8.93 23.07 -15.15
N GLY A 98 9.72 23.91 -14.49
CA GLY A 98 9.28 25.17 -13.89
C GLY A 98 8.45 25.06 -12.60
N LYS A 99 8.18 23.86 -12.06
CA LYS A 99 7.34 23.70 -10.85
C LYS A 99 7.89 22.66 -9.89
N VAL A 100 7.95 23.02 -8.60
CA VAL A 100 8.24 22.09 -7.51
C VAL A 100 7.02 22.04 -6.58
N VAL A 101 6.53 20.83 -6.32
CA VAL A 101 5.50 20.57 -5.32
C VAL A 101 6.11 19.66 -4.27
N SER A 102 6.08 20.07 -3.01
CA SER A 102 6.43 19.21 -1.89
C SER A 102 5.24 18.98 -0.98
N GLN A 103 5.18 17.78 -0.40
CA GLN A 103 4.21 17.44 0.62
C GLN A 103 4.94 16.83 1.79
N ASP A 104 4.48 17.19 2.98
CA ASP A 104 4.99 16.74 4.27
C ASP A 104 3.86 16.05 5.02
N MET A 105 4.05 14.78 5.36
CA MET A 105 3.10 13.98 6.11
C MET A 105 3.72 13.56 7.44
N LYS A 106 3.00 13.81 8.52
CA LYS A 106 3.33 13.29 9.86
C LYS A 106 2.32 12.23 10.25
N LEU A 107 2.83 11.11 10.73
CA LEU A 107 2.07 9.95 11.18
C LEU A 107 2.28 9.80 12.68
N CYS A 108 1.22 9.87 13.46
CA CYS A 108 1.25 9.59 14.89
C CYS A 108 0.33 8.43 15.21
N TYR A 109 0.75 7.58 16.14
CA TYR A 109 -0.03 6.42 16.55
C TYR A 109 -0.32 6.47 18.04
N ARG A 110 -1.51 6.00 18.42
CA ARG A 110 -1.88 5.76 19.81
C ARG A 110 -2.13 4.26 20.00
N PHE A 111 -1.62 3.71 21.09
CA PHE A 111 -1.78 2.31 21.45
C PHE A 111 -2.41 2.18 22.83
N ASP A 112 -2.98 1.02 23.13
CA ASP A 112 -3.35 0.63 24.50
C ASP A 112 -2.19 -0.11 25.19
N ASP A 113 -2.40 -0.49 26.44
CA ASP A 113 -1.40 -1.20 27.27
C ASP A 113 -1.04 -2.59 26.74
N ALA A 114 -1.90 -3.18 25.88
CA ALA A 114 -1.64 -4.44 25.20
C ALA A 114 -0.91 -4.25 23.85
N GLY A 115 -0.50 -3.01 23.51
CA GLY A 115 0.17 -2.68 22.26
C GLY A 115 -0.75 -2.66 21.04
N ARG A 116 -2.08 -2.73 21.22
CA ARG A 116 -3.04 -2.64 20.11
C ARG A 116 -3.23 -1.20 19.70
N ARG A 117 -3.29 -0.94 18.39
CA ARG A 117 -3.41 0.41 17.85
C ARG A 117 -4.83 0.94 18.07
N LEU A 118 -4.98 2.00 18.86
CA LEU A 118 -6.24 2.70 19.13
C LEU A 118 -6.52 3.84 18.15
N ALA A 119 -5.47 4.48 17.65
CA ALA A 119 -5.61 5.53 16.64
C ALA A 119 -4.36 5.68 15.76
N ARG A 120 -4.58 6.17 14.54
CA ARG A 120 -3.58 6.70 13.62
C ARG A 120 -4.02 8.10 13.21
N TYR A 121 -3.13 9.06 13.37
CA TYR A 121 -3.30 10.43 12.91
C TYR A 121 -2.34 10.63 11.74
N GLN A 122 -2.84 11.15 10.64
CA GLN A 122 -2.05 11.59 9.50
C GLN A 122 -2.32 13.06 9.31
N VAL A 123 -1.26 13.85 9.23
CA VAL A 123 -1.35 15.29 9.03
C VAL A 123 -0.52 15.64 7.82
N TYR A 124 -1.17 16.16 6.78
CA TYR A 124 -0.55 16.55 5.53
C TYR A 124 -0.39 18.06 5.47
N ARG A 125 0.74 18.50 4.93
CA ARG A 125 0.98 19.88 4.53
C ARG A 125 1.56 19.89 3.12
N MET A 126 0.93 20.66 2.23
CA MET A 126 1.41 20.83 0.85
C MET A 126 2.07 22.20 0.69
N SER A 127 3.15 22.28 -0.08
CA SER A 127 3.88 23.53 -0.31
C SER A 127 3.09 24.54 -1.14
N ASP A 128 2.25 24.07 -2.06
CA ASP A 128 1.39 24.88 -2.91
C ASP A 128 0.06 25.26 -2.22
N ARG A 129 -0.23 24.66 -1.06
CA ARG A 129 -1.35 25.01 -0.18
C ARG A 129 -0.88 25.15 1.27
N PRO A 130 0.00 26.12 1.58
CA PRO A 130 0.63 26.23 2.89
C PRO A 130 -0.35 26.49 4.04
N ARG A 131 -1.60 26.87 3.71
CA ARG A 131 -2.70 27.09 4.65
C ARG A 131 -3.61 25.88 4.84
N ALA A 132 -3.57 24.89 3.94
CA ALA A 132 -4.36 23.68 4.10
C ALA A 132 -3.62 22.71 5.02
N LEU A 133 -4.32 22.28 6.06
CA LEU A 133 -3.90 21.16 6.89
C LEU A 133 -4.94 20.06 6.75
N ASP A 134 -4.62 19.06 5.94
CA ASP A 134 -5.49 17.90 5.77
C ASP A 134 -5.13 16.91 6.87
N THR A 135 -6.11 16.54 7.68
CA THR A 135 -5.92 15.62 8.80
C THR A 135 -6.78 14.39 8.57
N GLU A 136 -6.16 13.22 8.59
CA GLU A 136 -6.86 11.94 8.58
C GLU A 136 -6.70 11.28 9.94
N VAL A 137 -7.81 10.87 10.53
CA VAL A 137 -7.84 10.14 11.78
C VAL A 137 -8.49 8.80 11.53
N ARG A 138 -7.76 7.72 11.81
CA ARG A 138 -8.31 6.38 11.91
C ARG A 138 -8.35 6.00 13.38
N THR A 139 -9.52 5.67 13.92
CA THR A 139 -9.66 5.10 15.26
C THR A 139 -10.10 3.65 15.18
N TYR A 140 -9.71 2.86 16.17
CA TYR A 140 -9.93 1.43 16.23
C TYR A 140 -10.56 1.08 17.58
N VAL A 141 -11.63 0.28 17.54
CA VAL A 141 -12.32 -0.21 18.73
C VAL A 141 -12.18 -1.72 18.77
N TYR A 142 -11.71 -2.25 19.90
CA TYR A 142 -11.53 -3.68 20.10
C TYR A 142 -12.48 -4.21 21.16
N LYS A 143 -12.89 -5.47 21.02
CA LYS A 143 -13.57 -6.26 22.05
C LYS A 143 -12.89 -7.62 22.08
N ASN A 144 -12.42 -8.06 23.26
CA ASN A 144 -11.73 -9.34 23.42
C ASN A 144 -10.59 -9.55 22.42
N ALA A 145 -9.77 -8.51 22.20
CA ALA A 145 -8.68 -8.47 21.22
C ALA A 145 -9.08 -8.53 19.74
N GLN A 146 -10.36 -8.66 19.40
CA GLN A 146 -10.85 -8.55 18.03
C GLN A 146 -11.21 -7.10 17.69
N LEU A 147 -10.86 -6.65 16.47
CA LEU A 147 -11.21 -5.33 15.97
C LEU A 147 -12.71 -5.29 15.62
N GLN A 148 -13.50 -4.54 16.35
CA GLN A 148 -14.95 -4.46 16.13
C GLN A 148 -15.34 -3.34 15.19
N ARG A 149 -14.59 -2.23 15.23
CA ARG A 149 -14.90 -1.05 14.42
C ARG A 149 -13.64 -0.30 14.07
N THR A 150 -13.61 0.19 12.83
CA THR A 150 -12.69 1.24 12.40
C THR A 150 -13.50 2.46 12.02
N THR A 151 -13.10 3.64 12.50
CA THR A 151 -13.66 4.91 12.04
C THR A 151 -12.57 5.67 11.30
N TYR A 152 -12.82 6.01 10.05
CA TYR A 152 -12.01 6.94 9.26
C TYR A 152 -12.65 8.33 9.32
N SER A 153 -11.85 9.36 9.53
CA SER A 153 -12.33 10.73 9.49
C SER A 153 -11.30 11.62 8.82
N THR A 154 -11.75 12.42 7.86
CA THR A 154 -10.94 13.46 7.23
C THR A 154 -11.42 14.82 7.71
N LEU A 155 -10.49 15.66 8.12
CA LEU A 155 -10.70 17.01 8.56
C LEU A 155 -9.74 17.93 7.81
N ASN A 156 -10.26 18.72 6.88
CA ASN A 156 -9.46 19.70 6.15
C ASN A 156 -9.62 21.05 6.84
N LEU A 157 -8.53 21.54 7.40
CA LEU A 157 -8.47 22.81 8.12
C LEU A 157 -7.85 23.87 7.21
N ASP A 158 -8.44 25.07 7.21
CA ASP A 158 -7.82 26.27 6.67
C ASP A 158 -7.16 27.07 7.79
N LEU A 159 -5.87 27.30 7.67
CA LEU A 159 -5.10 28.19 8.53
C LEU A 159 -5.43 29.63 8.15
N GLN A 160 -6.11 30.33 9.05
CA GLN A 160 -6.33 31.76 8.90
C GLN A 160 -5.04 32.49 9.33
N PRO A 161 -4.54 33.45 8.53
CA PRO A 161 -3.36 34.22 8.90
C PRO A 161 -3.60 34.92 10.25
N GLU A 162 -2.63 34.83 11.16
CA GLU A 162 -2.67 35.61 12.39
C GLU A 162 -2.64 37.10 12.04
N PRO A 163 -3.51 37.94 12.63
CA PRO A 163 -3.33 39.38 12.57
C PRO A 163 -1.94 39.70 13.15
N PRO A 164 -1.10 40.49 12.45
CA PRO A 164 0.22 40.83 12.96
C PRO A 164 0.10 41.48 14.35
N GLY A 165 0.82 40.94 15.34
CA GLY A 165 1.11 41.65 16.59
C GLY A 165 0.65 41.04 17.92
N ARG A 166 0.13 39.82 18.03
CA ARG A 166 -0.09 39.19 19.36
C ARG A 166 0.07 37.67 19.28
N GLY A 167 0.91 37.09 20.14
CA GLY A 167 1.12 35.65 20.32
C GLY A 167 -0.12 34.88 20.79
N LYS A 168 -1.20 34.97 20.03
CA LYS A 168 -2.40 34.15 20.14
C LYS A 168 -2.22 32.96 19.22
N ALA A 169 -2.71 31.80 19.63
CA ALA A 169 -2.70 30.61 18.80
C ALA A 169 -3.36 30.88 17.42
N PRO A 170 -2.90 30.22 16.35
CA PRO A 170 -3.50 30.35 15.03
C PRO A 170 -5.00 30.04 15.07
N LYS A 171 -5.80 30.74 14.27
CA LYS A 171 -7.21 30.40 14.08
C LYS A 171 -7.35 29.42 12.92
N TYR A 172 -8.26 28.47 13.07
CA TYR A 172 -8.56 27.45 12.06
C TYR A 172 -10.04 27.49 11.71
N SER A 173 -10.38 27.26 10.45
CA SER A 173 -11.75 26.98 10.02
C SER A 173 -11.82 25.59 9.38
N VAL A 174 -12.84 24.81 9.73
CA VAL A 174 -13.09 23.51 9.09
C VAL A 174 -13.68 23.75 7.71
N ARG A 175 -12.96 23.36 6.66
CA ARG A 175 -13.45 23.45 5.27
C ARG A 175 -14.28 22.23 4.89
N PHE A 176 -13.85 21.06 5.34
CA PHE A 176 -14.46 19.80 5.00
C PHE A 176 -14.30 18.83 6.16
N ARG A 177 -15.38 18.10 6.44
CA ARG A 177 -15.40 17.01 7.40
C ARG A 177 -16.14 15.84 6.77
N ASN A 178 -15.47 14.71 6.68
CA ASN A 178 -16.11 13.46 6.34
C ASN A 178 -15.76 12.42 7.40
N ALA A 179 -16.69 11.53 7.68
CA ALA A 179 -16.46 10.42 8.59
C ALA A 179 -17.15 9.19 8.02
N TRP A 180 -16.39 8.10 7.98
CA TRP A 180 -16.84 6.80 7.55
C TRP A 180 -16.50 5.79 8.65
N HIS A 181 -17.33 4.77 8.81
CA HIS A 181 -17.04 3.68 9.73
C HIS A 181 -17.26 2.35 9.03
N ALA A 182 -16.46 1.37 9.44
CA ALA A 182 -16.62 -0.03 9.13
C ALA A 182 -16.80 -0.80 10.44
N ASP A 183 -17.87 -1.59 10.51
CA ASP A 183 -18.13 -2.56 11.56
C ASP A 183 -17.75 -3.97 11.08
N PHE A 184 -17.17 -4.75 11.97
CA PHE A 184 -16.68 -6.10 11.68
C PHE A 184 -17.42 -7.15 12.51
N SER A 185 -17.82 -8.23 11.87
CA SER A 185 -18.44 -9.38 12.53
C SER A 185 -17.59 -10.63 12.40
N TYR A 186 -17.63 -11.48 13.42
CA TYR A 186 -16.81 -12.67 13.54
C TYR A 186 -17.66 -13.90 13.83
N ASP A 187 -17.23 -15.07 13.37
CA ASP A 187 -17.82 -16.34 13.78
C ASP A 187 -17.28 -16.84 15.13
N GLU A 188 -17.74 -18.02 15.56
CA GLU A 188 -17.35 -18.65 16.82
C GLU A 188 -15.86 -19.04 16.87
N PHE A 189 -15.21 -19.19 15.71
CA PHE A 189 -13.77 -19.47 15.61
C PHE A 189 -12.94 -18.18 15.54
N GLY A 190 -13.59 -17.02 15.57
CA GLY A 190 -12.95 -15.71 15.51
C GLY A 190 -12.50 -15.29 14.11
N ARG A 191 -13.02 -15.92 13.06
CA ARG A 191 -12.79 -15.54 11.66
C ARG A 191 -13.71 -14.40 11.26
N LEU A 192 -13.23 -13.47 10.43
CA LEU A 192 -14.02 -12.33 9.94
C LEU A 192 -15.08 -12.80 8.95
N ILE A 193 -16.36 -12.64 9.26
CA ILE A 193 -17.48 -13.08 8.40
C ILE A 193 -18.28 -11.93 7.78
N GLY A 194 -18.01 -10.69 8.20
CA GLY A 194 -18.71 -9.54 7.63
C GLY A 194 -18.04 -8.20 7.87
N ILE A 195 -18.22 -7.31 6.91
CA ILE A 195 -17.82 -5.91 6.95
C ILE A 195 -19.03 -5.06 6.58
N ASP A 196 -19.49 -4.19 7.48
CA ASP A 196 -20.57 -3.22 7.23
C ASP A 196 -19.98 -1.81 7.21
N SER A 197 -20.06 -1.14 6.06
CA SER A 197 -19.44 0.17 5.86
C SER A 197 -20.23 1.03 4.89
N ALA A 198 -20.48 2.29 5.22
CA ALA A 198 -21.19 3.25 4.35
C ALA A 198 -22.55 2.73 3.80
N GLY A 199 -23.22 1.81 4.49
CA GLY A 199 -24.44 1.17 4.00
C GLY A 199 -24.21 0.01 3.02
N SER A 200 -22.96 -0.34 2.72
CA SER A 200 -22.58 -1.57 2.01
C SER A 200 -22.23 -2.66 3.01
N LYS A 201 -22.70 -3.89 2.74
CA LYS A 201 -22.36 -5.08 3.52
C LYS A 201 -21.59 -6.07 2.66
N VAL A 202 -20.41 -6.45 3.09
CA VAL A 202 -19.59 -7.51 2.49
C VAL A 202 -19.65 -8.71 3.41
N ALA A 203 -20.16 -9.84 2.91
CA ALA A 203 -20.13 -11.11 3.62
C ALA A 203 -18.90 -11.93 3.22
N LEU A 204 -18.31 -12.62 4.18
CA LEU A 204 -17.20 -13.55 3.95
C LEU A 204 -17.66 -14.94 4.35
N GLU A 205 -17.39 -15.93 3.49
CA GLU A 205 -17.74 -17.33 3.74
C GLU A 205 -16.49 -18.20 3.66
N TYR A 206 -16.43 -19.21 4.51
CA TYR A 206 -15.30 -20.13 4.62
C TYR A 206 -15.74 -21.57 4.36
N GLY A 207 -14.92 -22.31 3.61
CA GLY A 207 -15.10 -23.73 3.39
C GLY A 207 -14.70 -24.60 4.59
N THR A 208 -14.79 -25.91 4.42
CA THR A 208 -14.52 -26.92 5.46
C THR A 208 -13.08 -26.92 5.99
N HIS A 209 -12.13 -26.40 5.22
CA HIS A 209 -10.72 -26.27 5.61
C HIS A 209 -10.38 -24.87 6.17
N GLY A 210 -11.40 -24.04 6.43
CA GLY A 210 -11.20 -22.67 6.89
C GLY A 210 -10.70 -21.69 5.84
N ARG A 211 -10.63 -22.11 4.57
CA ARG A 211 -10.27 -21.27 3.42
C ARG A 211 -11.42 -20.35 3.04
N LEU A 212 -11.13 -19.11 2.68
CA LEU A 212 -12.13 -18.15 2.20
C LEU A 212 -12.66 -18.63 0.85
N THR A 213 -13.94 -18.95 0.75
CA THR A 213 -14.60 -19.38 -0.50
C THR A 213 -15.44 -18.26 -1.11
N ARG A 214 -15.77 -17.22 -0.33
CA ARG A 214 -16.52 -16.06 -0.80
C ARG A 214 -16.07 -14.77 -0.15
N TYR A 215 -15.98 -13.70 -0.95
CA TYR A 215 -15.79 -12.33 -0.49
C TYR A 215 -16.77 -11.39 -1.21
N GLY A 216 -17.88 -11.05 -0.57
CA GLY A 216 -18.95 -10.28 -1.19
C GLY A 216 -19.55 -11.02 -2.40
N SER A 217 -19.38 -10.46 -3.60
CA SER A 217 -19.78 -11.10 -4.86
C SER A 217 -18.70 -12.02 -5.44
N LEU A 218 -17.49 -12.02 -4.89
CA LEU A 218 -16.39 -12.86 -5.36
C LEU A 218 -16.54 -14.29 -4.85
N THR A 219 -16.38 -15.26 -5.75
CA THR A 219 -16.21 -16.68 -5.42
C THR A 219 -14.75 -17.06 -5.61
N LEU A 220 -14.20 -17.79 -4.65
CA LEU A 220 -12.81 -18.24 -4.64
C LEU A 220 -12.76 -19.75 -4.62
N GLU A 221 -11.98 -20.33 -5.53
CA GLU A 221 -11.80 -21.77 -5.66
C GLU A 221 -10.35 -22.11 -5.36
N TRP A 222 -10.17 -23.24 -4.68
CA TRP A 222 -8.88 -23.71 -4.23
C TRP A 222 -8.64 -25.11 -4.76
N ASP A 223 -7.41 -25.40 -5.17
CA ASP A 223 -7.04 -26.75 -5.54
C ASP A 223 -6.79 -27.65 -4.30
N SER A 224 -6.37 -28.88 -4.56
CA SER A 224 -6.06 -29.86 -3.51
C SER A 224 -4.76 -29.57 -2.76
N GLY A 225 -3.92 -28.65 -3.25
CA GLY A 225 -2.69 -28.21 -2.61
C GLY A 225 -2.86 -26.92 -1.80
N ASP A 226 -4.10 -26.52 -1.52
CA ASP A 226 -4.44 -25.26 -0.82
C ASP A 226 -3.98 -23.99 -1.56
N ARG A 227 -3.89 -24.04 -2.88
CA ARG A 227 -3.56 -22.88 -3.72
C ARG A 227 -4.83 -22.32 -4.35
N LEU A 228 -4.90 -21.00 -4.50
CA LEU A 228 -6.04 -20.34 -5.13
C LEU A 228 -6.04 -20.69 -6.63
N SER A 229 -6.98 -21.50 -7.08
CA SER A 229 -7.04 -21.97 -8.46
C SER A 229 -7.92 -21.09 -9.34
N ALA A 230 -8.94 -20.43 -8.78
CA ALA A 230 -9.75 -19.49 -9.53
C ALA A 230 -10.39 -18.40 -8.67
N MET A 231 -10.73 -17.30 -9.31
CA MET A 231 -11.50 -16.19 -8.74
C MET A 231 -12.56 -15.76 -9.75
N LYS A 232 -13.82 -15.64 -9.30
CA LYS A 232 -14.97 -15.36 -10.16
C LYS A 232 -15.84 -14.23 -9.58
N GLN A 233 -16.23 -13.28 -10.44
CA GLN A 233 -17.22 -12.23 -10.16
C GLN A 233 -18.31 -12.15 -11.24
N GLY A 234 -18.26 -13.02 -12.26
CA GLY A 234 -19.25 -13.09 -13.33
C GLY A 234 -18.97 -12.14 -14.49
N GLY A 235 -17.70 -11.75 -14.70
CA GLY A 235 -17.28 -10.85 -15.78
C GLY A 235 -16.10 -11.42 -16.56
N PRO A 236 -16.08 -11.33 -17.91
CA PRO A 236 -15.07 -11.99 -18.74
C PRO A 236 -13.64 -11.46 -18.52
N THR A 237 -13.50 -10.19 -18.13
CA THR A 237 -12.20 -9.57 -17.81
C THR A 237 -11.77 -9.77 -16.35
N PHE A 238 -12.71 -10.18 -15.48
CA PHE A 238 -12.46 -10.33 -14.06
C PHE A 238 -12.23 -11.77 -13.66
N ASP A 239 -12.98 -12.72 -14.23
CA ASP A 239 -12.88 -14.13 -13.90
C ASP A 239 -11.50 -14.66 -14.32
N ARG A 240 -10.76 -15.23 -13.36
CA ARG A 240 -9.39 -15.71 -13.55
C ARG A 240 -9.25 -17.17 -13.15
N GLN A 241 -8.45 -17.90 -13.93
CA GLN A 241 -7.88 -19.19 -13.55
C GLN A 241 -6.39 -19.00 -13.32
N TYR A 242 -5.90 -19.42 -12.17
CA TYR A 242 -4.50 -19.33 -11.81
C TYR A 242 -3.78 -20.63 -12.17
N LEU A 243 -2.59 -20.48 -12.73
CA LEU A 243 -1.80 -21.58 -13.26
C LEU A 243 -0.62 -21.85 -12.35
N TYR A 244 -0.34 -23.12 -12.15
CA TYR A 244 0.78 -23.60 -11.35
C TYR A 244 1.50 -24.72 -12.10
N ASP A 245 2.80 -24.89 -11.89
CA ASP A 245 3.50 -26.09 -12.33
C ASP A 245 3.33 -27.24 -11.32
N ASP A 246 3.92 -28.39 -11.64
CA ASP A 246 3.83 -29.60 -10.82
C ASP A 246 4.48 -29.43 -9.43
N ASP A 247 5.48 -28.55 -9.33
CA ASP A 247 6.13 -28.17 -8.06
C ASP A 247 5.30 -27.13 -7.28
N GLY A 248 4.23 -26.63 -7.87
CA GLY A 248 3.34 -25.63 -7.30
C GLY A 248 3.78 -24.20 -7.38
N ARG A 249 4.74 -23.89 -8.24
CA ARG A 249 5.12 -22.51 -8.54
C ARG A 249 4.07 -21.86 -9.42
N PHE A 250 3.72 -20.62 -9.07
CA PHE A 250 2.78 -19.82 -9.84
C PHE A 250 3.32 -19.50 -11.24
N LEU A 251 2.58 -19.86 -12.28
CA LEU A 251 2.95 -19.64 -13.68
C LEU A 251 2.25 -18.44 -14.31
N GLY A 252 1.17 -17.93 -13.71
CA GLY A 252 0.39 -16.82 -14.26
C GLY A 252 -1.11 -17.04 -14.14
N ALA A 253 -1.89 -16.33 -14.95
CA ALA A 253 -3.34 -16.43 -14.95
C ALA A 253 -3.93 -16.34 -16.37
N ASP A 254 -5.03 -17.05 -16.57
CA ASP A 254 -5.91 -16.93 -17.73
C ASP A 254 -7.19 -16.21 -17.33
N PHE A 255 -7.63 -15.28 -18.17
CA PHE A 255 -8.88 -14.55 -18.00
C PHE A 255 -9.98 -15.21 -18.85
N ALA A 256 -11.24 -15.06 -18.43
CA ALA A 256 -12.36 -15.67 -19.14
C ALA A 256 -12.58 -15.10 -20.56
N ASP A 257 -12.04 -13.92 -20.88
CA ASP A 257 -12.00 -13.35 -22.23
C ASP A 257 -10.92 -13.97 -23.15
N GLY A 258 -10.14 -14.93 -22.64
CA GLY A 258 -9.07 -15.61 -23.36
C GLY A 258 -7.72 -14.88 -23.34
N SER A 259 -7.65 -13.68 -22.74
CA SER A 259 -6.37 -13.04 -22.44
C SER A 259 -5.76 -13.58 -21.16
N GLY A 260 -4.56 -13.13 -20.81
CA GLY A 260 -3.88 -13.59 -19.60
C GLY A 260 -2.43 -13.12 -19.53
N TYR A 261 -1.72 -13.61 -18.53
CA TYR A 261 -0.28 -13.40 -18.41
C TYR A 261 0.42 -14.66 -17.94
N ARG A 262 1.72 -14.72 -18.21
CA ARG A 262 2.61 -15.78 -17.74
C ARG A 262 3.84 -15.17 -17.07
N MET A 263 4.33 -15.84 -16.05
CA MET A 263 5.63 -15.55 -15.47
C MET A 263 6.71 -16.30 -16.25
N LEU A 264 7.76 -15.59 -16.62
CA LEU A 264 8.95 -16.17 -17.23
C LEU A 264 10.02 -16.29 -16.15
N TYR A 265 10.28 -17.53 -15.73
CA TYR A 265 11.40 -17.83 -14.82
C TYR A 265 12.67 -17.95 -15.66
N SER A 266 13.64 -17.06 -15.45
CA SER A 266 14.92 -17.11 -16.17
C SER A 266 15.71 -18.36 -15.78
N PRO A 267 16.42 -19.02 -16.72
CA PRO A 267 17.44 -20.00 -16.36
C PRO A 267 18.46 -19.31 -15.44
N GLY A 268 18.59 -19.79 -14.19
CA GLY A 268 19.43 -19.18 -13.16
C GLY A 268 18.69 -18.60 -11.96
N CYS A 269 17.35 -18.51 -11.99
CA CYS A 269 16.59 -18.43 -10.74
C CYS A 269 16.85 -19.72 -9.94
N ALA A 270 17.18 -19.59 -8.65
CA ALA A 270 17.38 -20.76 -7.80
C ALA A 270 16.14 -21.68 -7.89
N GLU A 271 16.37 -22.99 -7.99
CA GLU A 271 15.30 -23.97 -7.84
C GLU A 271 14.56 -23.69 -6.51
N GLY A 272 13.23 -23.59 -6.58
CA GLY A 272 12.41 -23.22 -5.43
C GLY A 272 12.24 -21.71 -5.15
N LEU A 273 12.63 -20.81 -6.05
CA LEU A 273 12.29 -19.38 -5.92
C LEU A 273 10.77 -19.15 -6.09
N SER A 274 9.99 -19.34 -5.02
CA SER A 274 8.65 -18.78 -4.86
C SER A 274 8.79 -17.41 -4.21
N ASN A 275 8.46 -16.34 -4.92
CA ASN A 275 8.29 -15.04 -4.29
C ASN A 275 6.80 -14.87 -3.98
N ALA A 276 6.44 -14.95 -2.70
CA ALA A 276 5.06 -14.81 -2.21
C ALA A 276 4.40 -13.49 -2.65
N ALA A 277 5.16 -12.47 -3.06
CA ALA A 277 4.61 -11.25 -3.64
C ALA A 277 3.99 -11.45 -5.04
N PHE A 278 4.35 -12.51 -5.76
CA PHE A 278 3.79 -12.86 -7.07
C PHE A 278 2.70 -13.93 -6.98
N GLU A 279 2.60 -14.63 -5.84
CA GLU A 279 1.50 -15.55 -5.63
C GLU A 279 0.19 -14.76 -5.46
N PRO A 280 -0.89 -15.20 -6.12
CA PRO A 280 -2.20 -14.63 -5.89
C PRO A 280 -2.64 -15.02 -4.48
N ASN A 281 -2.44 -14.11 -3.54
CA ASN A 281 -3.06 -14.18 -2.23
C ASN A 281 -4.12 -13.09 -2.13
N ILE A 282 -5.17 -13.39 -1.37
CA ILE A 282 -6.32 -12.49 -1.17
C ILE A 282 -5.84 -11.15 -0.58
N ASP A 283 -4.80 -11.17 0.25
CA ASP A 283 -4.24 -9.97 0.87
C ASP A 283 -3.63 -9.01 -0.16
N ASN A 284 -2.94 -9.51 -1.18
CA ASN A 284 -2.39 -8.74 -2.29
C ASN A 284 -3.54 -8.18 -3.13
N PHE A 285 -4.59 -8.96 -3.37
CA PHE A 285 -5.77 -8.49 -4.10
C PHE A 285 -6.50 -7.35 -3.35
N LEU A 286 -6.74 -7.52 -2.05
CA LEU A 286 -7.29 -6.48 -1.19
C LEU A 286 -6.35 -5.27 -1.06
N TYR A 287 -5.03 -5.47 -1.15
CA TYR A 287 -4.04 -4.39 -1.09
C TYR A 287 -3.93 -3.58 -2.38
N TYR A 288 -4.08 -4.22 -3.55
CA TYR A 288 -3.96 -3.57 -4.87
C TYR A 288 -5.30 -2.98 -5.37
N GLU A 289 -6.44 -3.59 -5.08
CA GLU A 289 -7.76 -3.06 -5.47
C GLU A 289 -8.50 -2.34 -4.33
N GLY A 290 -8.16 -2.65 -3.06
CA GLY A 290 -8.76 -2.00 -1.89
C GLY A 290 -8.17 -0.63 -1.54
N LYS A 291 -7.12 -0.16 -2.22
CA LYS A 291 -6.56 1.18 -1.99
C LYS A 291 -7.52 2.33 -2.31
N ASP A 292 -8.54 2.06 -3.13
CA ASP A 292 -9.59 3.04 -3.41
C ASP A 292 -10.90 2.77 -2.64
N THR A 293 -10.97 1.72 -1.80
CA THR A 293 -12.20 1.34 -1.11
C THR A 293 -12.08 1.02 0.40
N LEU A 294 -10.91 1.16 1.06
CA LEU A 294 -10.74 0.99 2.52
C LEU A 294 -9.87 2.05 3.26
#